data_AF-A0A1X1XF08-F1
#
_entry.id   AF-A0A1X1XF08-F1
#
_cell.length_a   1.000
_cell.length_b   1.000
_cell.length_c   1.000
_cell.angle_alpha   90.00
_cell.angle_beta   90.00
_cell.angle_gamma   90.00
#
_symmetry.space_group_name_H-M   'P 1'
#
loop_
_entity.id
_entity.type
_entity.pdbx_description
1 polymer ?
#
loop_
_entity_poly.entity_id
_entity_poly.type
_entity_poly.pdbx_seq_one_letter_code
_entity_poly.pdbx_strand_id
1 'polypeptide(L)'
;MDAIATETNLRTTTEELDIVLQNVGQDPRWSTGKPWVIVECKNWSNSVGRHHLDSLESKIRNRSGQCAMGVFVSWNGFTPDFERALGHLVREPYIILTMDGNGITNAVQACDFASYLENRYRVACFHR
;
A
#
# COMPACT_ATOMS: atom_id res chain seq x y z
N MET A 1 11.52 5.37 -3.30
CA MET A 1 10.59 4.86 -4.33
C MET A 1 10.33 6.00 -5.29
N ASP A 2 10.64 5.81 -6.56
CA ASP A 2 10.25 6.75 -7.62
C ASP A 2 9.07 6.15 -8.36
N ALA A 3 7.91 6.78 -8.26
CA ALA A 3 6.70 6.34 -8.91
C ALA A 3 5.90 7.52 -9.42
N ILE A 4 5.20 7.32 -10.53
CA ILE A 4 4.38 8.33 -11.17
C ILE A 4 2.93 7.89 -11.05
N ALA A 5 2.06 8.77 -10.57
CA ALA A 5 0.64 8.51 -10.60
C ALA A 5 0.16 8.50 -12.06
N THR A 6 -0.43 7.38 -12.48
CA THR A 6 -0.95 7.24 -13.84
C THR A 6 -2.45 7.49 -13.88
N GLU A 7 -3.18 7.06 -12.84
CA GLU A 7 -4.64 7.17 -12.76
C GLU A 7 -5.11 7.43 -11.33
N THR A 8 -6.25 8.13 -11.19
CA THR A 8 -6.96 8.33 -9.92
C THR A 8 -8.45 8.07 -10.10
N ASN A 9 -9.10 7.42 -9.14
CA ASN A 9 -10.50 6.99 -9.23
C ASN A 9 -10.79 6.16 -10.50
N LEU A 10 -9.88 5.24 -10.82
CA LEU A 10 -10.00 4.40 -12.02
C LEU A 10 -11.13 3.39 -11.82
N ARG A 11 -12.15 3.50 -12.66
CA ARG A 11 -13.24 2.54 -12.72
C ARG A 11 -12.98 1.53 -13.83
N THR A 12 -12.77 0.29 -13.44
CA THR A 12 -12.74 -0.84 -14.36
C THR A 12 -14.14 -1.44 -14.47
N THR A 13 -14.30 -2.47 -15.30
CA THR A 13 -15.57 -3.21 -15.41
C THR A 13 -16.03 -3.84 -14.10
N THR A 14 -15.10 -4.20 -13.21
CA THR A 14 -15.40 -5.02 -12.01
C THR A 14 -15.11 -4.33 -10.69
N GLU A 15 -14.29 -3.28 -10.69
CA GLU A 15 -13.81 -2.64 -9.46
C GLU A 15 -13.39 -1.19 -9.68
N GLU A 16 -13.33 -0.45 -8.57
CA GLU A 16 -12.79 0.91 -8.47
C GLU A 16 -11.42 0.86 -7.77
N LEU A 17 -10.46 1.61 -8.30
CA LEU A 17 -9.10 1.77 -7.75
C LEU A 17 -8.89 3.25 -7.41
N ASP A 18 -8.54 3.54 -6.15
CA ASP A 18 -8.41 4.92 -5.70
C ASP A 18 -7.24 5.63 -6.41
N ILE A 19 -6.05 5.01 -6.43
CA ILE A 19 -4.89 5.52 -7.18
C ILE A 19 -4.09 4.35 -7.78
N VAL A 20 -3.63 4.52 -9.01
CA VAL A 20 -2.67 3.61 -9.67
C VAL A 20 -1.37 4.36 -9.91
N LEU A 21 -0.26 3.77 -9.47
CA LEU A 21 1.08 4.29 -9.73
C LEU A 21 1.85 3.32 -10.63
N GLN A 22 2.69 3.88 -11.49
CA GLN A 22 3.75 3.15 -12.16
C GLN A 22 5.07 3.37 -11.42
N ASN A 23 5.68 2.30 -10.95
CA ASN A 23 7.03 2.30 -10.41
C ASN A 23 8.03 2.46 -11.57
N VAL A 24 8.76 3.58 -11.54
CA VAL A 24 9.78 3.93 -12.54
C VAL A 24 11.19 3.94 -11.93
N GLY A 25 11.29 3.70 -10.63
CA GLY A 25 12.53 3.71 -9.89
C GLY A 25 13.44 2.54 -10.25
N GLN A 26 14.75 2.81 -10.24
CA GLN A 26 15.79 1.81 -10.46
C GLN A 26 16.36 1.25 -9.15
N ASP A 27 15.96 1.82 -8.01
CA ASP A 27 16.37 1.35 -6.70
C ASP A 27 15.85 -0.10 -6.47
N PRO A 28 16.75 -1.08 -6.29
CA PRO A 28 16.39 -2.49 -6.14
C PRO A 28 15.43 -2.77 -4.99
N ARG A 29 15.37 -1.90 -3.97
CA ARG A 29 14.41 -2.03 -2.86
C ARG A 29 12.96 -1.95 -3.34
N TRP A 30 12.70 -1.16 -4.38
CA TRP A 30 11.37 -0.91 -4.92
C TRP A 30 11.14 -1.64 -6.24
N SER A 31 12.20 -1.92 -7.01
CA SER A 31 12.13 -2.58 -8.30
C SER A 31 11.83 -4.08 -8.15
N THR A 32 10.54 -4.42 -8.10
CA THR A 32 10.05 -5.81 -8.00
C THR A 32 9.96 -6.52 -9.35
N GLY A 33 10.45 -5.89 -10.43
CA GLY A 33 10.24 -6.35 -11.81
C GLY A 33 8.79 -6.20 -12.31
N LYS A 34 7.90 -5.65 -11.48
CA LYS A 34 6.49 -5.43 -11.78
C LYS A 34 6.20 -3.93 -11.70
N PRO A 35 5.61 -3.34 -12.75
CA PRO A 35 5.54 -1.89 -12.87
C PRO A 35 4.43 -1.26 -12.02
N TRP A 36 3.38 -2.00 -11.64
CA TRP A 36 2.19 -1.40 -11.04
C TRP A 36 2.19 -1.45 -9.52
N VAL A 37 1.72 -0.35 -8.93
CA VAL A 37 1.40 -0.22 -7.52
C VAL A 37 -0.06 0.25 -7.39
N ILE A 38 -0.84 -0.47 -6.59
CA ILE A 38 -2.22 -0.09 -6.29
C ILE A 38 -2.27 0.58 -4.93
N VAL A 39 -2.94 1.72 -4.85
CA VAL A 39 -3.17 2.43 -3.60
C VAL A 39 -4.66 2.45 -3.28
N GLU A 40 -5.00 2.08 -2.06
CA GLU A 40 -6.36 2.21 -1.49
C GLU A 40 -6.33 3.21 -0.34
N CYS A 41 -7.31 4.09 -0.30
CA CYS A 41 -7.44 5.16 0.67
C CYS A 41 -8.77 5.06 1.42
N LYS A 42 -8.71 5.22 2.75
CA LYS A 42 -9.90 5.31 3.60
C LYS A 42 -9.74 6.46 4.59
N ASN A 43 -10.61 7.45 4.46
CA ASN A 43 -10.68 8.60 5.37
C ASN A 43 -11.95 8.53 6.22
N TRP A 44 -11.96 7.60 7.16
CA TRP A 44 -13.09 7.35 8.05
C TRP A 44 -12.71 7.64 9.48
N SER A 45 -13.69 7.97 10.34
CA SER A 45 -13.48 8.26 11.76
C SER A 45 -12.98 7.07 12.58
N ASN A 46 -13.20 5.84 12.10
CA ASN A 46 -12.81 4.61 12.77
C ASN A 46 -11.67 3.92 12.03
N SER A 47 -10.96 3.04 12.74
CA SER A 47 -9.93 2.19 12.14
C SER A 47 -10.51 1.19 11.12
N VAL A 48 -9.70 0.85 10.13
CA VAL A 48 -10.08 0.00 9.01
C VAL A 48 -9.94 -1.48 9.39
N GLY A 49 -10.99 -2.26 9.12
CA GLY A 49 -11.04 -3.69 9.40
C GLY A 49 -10.47 -4.58 8.29
N ARG A 50 -10.20 -5.84 8.64
CA ARG A 50 -9.58 -6.87 7.77
C ARG A 50 -10.17 -6.98 6.37
N HIS A 51 -11.50 -6.93 6.21
CA HIS A 51 -12.13 -7.14 4.90
C HIS A 51 -11.68 -6.14 3.83
N HIS A 52 -11.18 -4.97 4.23
CA HIS A 52 -10.57 -4.02 3.29
C HIS A 52 -9.17 -4.46 2.84
N LEU A 53 -8.38 -5.05 3.73
CA LEU A 53 -7.11 -5.67 3.34
C LEU A 53 -7.34 -6.75 2.29
N ASP A 54 -8.33 -7.63 2.54
CA ASP A 54 -8.70 -8.70 1.59
C ASP A 54 -9.11 -8.10 0.22
N SER A 55 -9.79 -6.94 0.21
CA SER A 55 -10.14 -6.22 -1.02
C SER A 55 -8.92 -5.68 -1.77
N LEU A 56 -7.97 -5.04 -1.08
CA LEU A 56 -6.70 -4.60 -1.68
C LEU A 56 -5.87 -5.78 -2.20
N GLU A 57 -5.82 -6.88 -1.44
CA GLU A 57 -5.15 -8.11 -1.85
C GLU A 57 -5.74 -8.65 -3.15
N SER A 58 -7.07 -8.73 -3.25
CA SER A 58 -7.76 -9.14 -4.47
C SER A 58 -7.40 -8.24 -5.66
N LYS A 59 -7.41 -6.91 -5.45
CA LYS A 59 -7.00 -5.93 -6.48
C LYS A 59 -5.59 -6.18 -7.00
N ILE A 60 -4.63 -6.48 -6.12
CA ILE A 60 -3.25 -6.81 -6.51
C ILE A 60 -3.21 -8.12 -7.31
N ARG A 61 -3.90 -9.16 -6.83
CA ARG A 61 -3.92 -10.48 -7.49
C ARG A 61 -4.59 -10.43 -8.88
N ASN A 62 -5.59 -9.57 -9.06
CA ASN A 62 -6.34 -9.38 -10.31
C ASN A 62 -5.57 -8.62 -11.40
N ARG A 63 -4.25 -8.49 -11.30
CA ARG A 63 -3.40 -7.78 -12.28
C ARG A 63 -2.45 -8.68 -13.04
N SER A 64 -2.82 -9.95 -13.24
CA SER A 64 -2.04 -10.91 -14.04
C SER A 64 -0.56 -10.98 -13.63
N GLY A 65 -0.28 -10.84 -12.33
CA GLY A 65 1.07 -10.81 -11.79
C GLY A 65 1.87 -9.52 -12.07
N GLN A 66 1.30 -8.50 -12.69
CA GLN A 66 1.98 -7.23 -13.02
C GLN A 66 1.99 -6.21 -11.86
N CYS A 67 1.40 -6.57 -10.72
CA CYS A 67 1.41 -5.79 -9.49
C CYS A 67 2.10 -6.62 -8.39
N ALA A 68 3.07 -6.03 -7.69
CA ALA A 68 3.71 -6.62 -6.52
C ALA A 68 3.69 -5.73 -5.29
N MET A 69 3.08 -4.56 -5.37
CA MET A 69 3.00 -3.66 -4.25
C MET A 69 1.61 -3.06 -4.14
N GLY A 70 1.04 -3.16 -2.94
CA GLY A 70 -0.13 -2.43 -2.52
C GLY A 70 0.27 -1.37 -1.50
N VAL A 71 -0.45 -0.27 -1.48
CA VAL A 71 -0.38 0.72 -0.41
C VAL A 71 -1.78 0.92 0.14
N PHE A 72 -1.95 0.73 1.43
CA PHE A 72 -3.19 1.02 2.14
C PHE A 72 -2.99 2.26 3.01
N VAL A 73 -3.72 3.33 2.69
CA VAL A 73 -3.79 4.56 3.48
C VAL A 73 -5.09 4.57 4.29
N SER A 74 -4.98 4.68 5.62
CA SER A 74 -6.13 4.83 6.52
C SER A 74 -5.88 5.94 7.52
N TRP A 75 -6.67 7.02 7.49
CA TRP A 75 -6.39 8.19 8.33
C TRP A 75 -6.41 7.84 9.84
N ASN A 76 -7.38 7.03 10.28
CA ASN A 76 -7.54 6.59 11.67
C ASN A 76 -6.98 5.18 11.93
N GLY A 77 -6.04 4.72 11.10
CA GLY A 77 -5.29 3.48 11.31
C GLY A 77 -6.08 2.19 11.05
N PHE A 78 -5.62 1.09 11.64
CA PHE A 78 -6.04 -0.28 11.30
C PHE A 78 -6.43 -1.04 12.57
N THR A 79 -7.39 -1.96 12.45
CA THR A 79 -7.78 -2.80 13.59
C THR A 79 -6.71 -3.88 13.87
N PRO A 80 -6.66 -4.45 15.08
CA PRO A 80 -5.76 -5.57 15.38
C PRO A 80 -5.94 -6.77 14.44
N ASP A 81 -7.16 -7.00 13.96
CA ASP A 81 -7.47 -8.09 13.03
C ASP A 81 -6.90 -7.82 11.63
N PHE A 82 -6.90 -6.56 11.21
CA PHE A 82 -6.23 -6.12 9.99
C PHE A 82 -4.72 -6.37 10.10
N GLU A 83 -4.09 -5.91 11.18
CA GLU A 83 -2.64 -6.03 11.36
C GLU A 83 -2.19 -7.50 11.45
N ARG A 84 -2.95 -8.35 12.16
CA ARG A 84 -2.65 -9.81 12.18
C ARG A 84 -2.77 -10.43 10.79
N ALA A 85 -3.80 -10.07 10.03
CA ALA A 85 -3.98 -10.55 8.66
C ALA A 85 -2.85 -10.07 7.74
N LEU A 86 -2.43 -8.80 7.87
CA LEU A 86 -1.30 -8.23 7.13
C LEU A 86 -0.01 -9.01 7.37
N GLY A 87 0.27 -9.37 8.63
CA GLY A 87 1.44 -10.19 8.98
C GLY A 87 1.45 -11.57 8.33
N HIS A 88 0.28 -12.14 8.00
CA HIS A 88 0.22 -13.40 7.27
C HIS A 88 0.56 -13.26 5.77
N LEU A 89 0.46 -12.06 5.21
CA LEU A 89 0.74 -11.80 3.78
C LEU A 89 2.24 -11.65 3.47
N VAL A 90 3.10 -11.60 4.49
CA VAL A 90 4.57 -11.50 4.33
C VAL A 90 5.16 -12.62 3.45
N ARG A 91 4.51 -13.79 3.42
CA ARG A 91 4.94 -14.95 2.61
C ARG A 91 4.58 -14.84 1.13
N GLU A 92 3.77 -13.86 0.74
CA GLU A 92 3.21 -13.74 -0.59
C GLU A 92 4.20 -13.03 -1.55
N PRO A 93 4.09 -13.23 -2.88
CA PRO A 93 5.00 -12.63 -3.85
C PRO A 93 4.68 -11.14 -4.15
N TYR A 94 4.04 -10.47 -3.20
CA TYR A 94 3.71 -9.04 -3.21
C TYR A 94 3.75 -8.51 -1.77
N ILE A 95 3.89 -7.20 -1.63
CA ILE A 95 4.01 -6.50 -0.35
C ILE A 95 2.87 -5.51 -0.23
N ILE A 96 2.27 -5.38 0.96
CA ILE A 96 1.31 -4.32 1.26
C ILE A 96 1.91 -3.39 2.30
N LEU A 97 2.08 -2.12 1.93
CA LEU A 97 2.47 -1.07 2.85
C LEU A 97 1.23 -0.46 3.48
N THR A 98 1.24 -0.25 4.79
CA THR A 98 0.20 0.50 5.48
C THR A 98 0.72 1.87 5.89
N MET A 99 -0.11 2.91 5.76
CA MET A 99 0.18 4.26 6.21
C MET A 99 -1.04 4.85 6.91
N ASP A 100 -0.82 5.53 8.04
CA ASP A 100 -1.86 6.17 8.81
C ASP A 100 -1.71 7.70 8.85
N GLY A 101 -2.77 8.39 9.29
CA GLY A 101 -2.78 9.86 9.33
C GLY A 101 -1.68 10.44 10.20
N ASN A 102 -1.38 9.79 11.33
CA ASN A 102 -0.30 10.21 12.22
C ASN A 102 1.07 10.08 11.54
N GLY A 103 1.37 8.92 10.94
CA GLY A 103 2.63 8.70 10.25
C GLY A 103 2.83 9.64 9.06
N ILE A 104 1.78 9.84 8.24
CA ILE A 104 1.83 10.78 7.12
C ILE A 104 2.04 12.21 7.62
N THR A 105 1.29 12.65 8.63
CA THR A 105 1.40 14.01 9.19
C THR A 105 2.80 14.26 9.73
N ASN A 106 3.34 13.33 10.51
CA ASN A 106 4.69 13.44 11.07
C ASN A 106 5.75 13.49 9.96
N ALA A 107 5.62 12.64 8.94
CA ALA A 107 6.56 12.61 7.83
C ALA A 107 6.56 13.91 7.00
N VAL A 108 5.38 14.48 6.76
CA VAL A 108 5.23 15.78 6.08
C VAL A 108 5.80 16.92 6.93
N GLN A 109 5.50 16.95 8.23
CA GLN A 109 6.03 17.96 9.14
C GLN A 109 7.56 17.90 9.28
N ALA A 110 8.14 16.70 9.24
CA ALA A 110 9.58 16.49 9.27
C ALA A 110 10.26 16.74 7.92
N CYS A 111 9.50 17.01 6.85
CA CYS A 111 10.01 17.09 5.47
C CYS A 111 10.80 15.83 5.04
N ASP A 112 10.44 14.66 5.57
CA ASP A 112 11.17 13.40 5.35
C ASP A 112 10.22 12.22 5.11
N PHE A 113 9.46 12.32 4.02
CA PHE A 113 8.56 11.26 3.58
C PHE A 113 9.33 10.03 3.08
N ALA A 114 10.55 10.22 2.58
CA ALA A 114 11.39 9.13 2.06
C ALA A 114 11.74 8.14 3.17
N SER A 115 12.25 8.62 4.32
CA SER A 115 12.55 7.77 5.46
C SER A 115 11.29 7.10 6.05
N TYR A 116 10.16 7.80 6.07
CA TYR A 116 8.89 7.21 6.50
C TYR A 116 8.50 6.01 5.62
N LEU A 117 8.53 6.19 4.30
CA LEU A 117 8.19 5.13 3.35
C LEU A 117 9.16 3.95 3.44
N GLU A 118 10.47 4.21 3.56
CA GLU A 118 11.48 3.18 3.78
C GLU A 118 11.23 2.38 5.06
N ASN A 119 10.86 3.07 6.15
CA ASN A 119 10.51 2.38 7.39
C ASN A 119 9.24 1.53 7.23
N ARG A 120 8.20 2.02 6.54
CA ARG A 120 6.98 1.23 6.27
C ARG A 120 7.28 -0.02 5.43
N TYR A 121 8.15 0.12 4.42
CA TYR A 121 8.63 -1.02 3.63
C TYR A 121 9.36 -2.05 4.50
N ARG A 122 10.29 -1.60 5.34
CA ARG A 122 11.00 -2.49 6.27
C ARG A 122 10.04 -3.21 7.22
N VAL A 123 9.04 -2.52 7.77
CA VAL A 123 8.01 -3.12 8.63
C VAL A 123 7.19 -4.17 7.87
N ALA A 124 6.84 -3.91 6.61
CA ALA A 124 6.10 -4.85 5.79
C ALA A 124 6.93 -6.12 5.45
N CYS A 125 8.23 -5.97 5.16
CA CYS A 125 9.10 -7.10 4.83
C CYS A 125 9.46 -7.99 6.03
N PHE A 126 9.58 -7.39 7.21
CA PHE A 126 10.12 -8.07 8.40
C PHE A 126 9.13 -8.15 9.55
N HIS A 127 7.82 -8.07 9.27
CA HIS A 127 6.73 -8.02 10.25
C HIS A 127 7.08 -8.81 11.51
N ARG A 128 7.40 -8.07 12.59
CA ARG A 128 7.65 -8.59 13.93
C ARG A 128 6.47 -8.23 14.80
#